data_AF-A0A0L6VM64-F1
#
_entry.id   AF-A0A0L6VM64-F1
#
_cell.length_a   1.000
_cell.length_b   1.000
_cell.length_c   1.000
_cell.angle_alpha   90.00
_cell.angle_beta   90.00
_cell.angle_gamma   90.00
#
_symmetry.space_group_name_H-M   'P 1'
#
loop_
_entity.id
_entity.type
_entity.pdbx_description
1 polymer ?
#
loop_
_entity_poly.entity_id
_entity_poly.type
_entity_poly.pdbx_seq_one_letter_code
_entity_poly.pdbx_strand_id
1 'polypeptide(L)'
;HSNFPSSPPQSQLSNYHQGSDAMFASDISLTRFHAYLSECPVDCLEVGGQTKCIPVICCQFFMEDLVASNVHHVSFAWDEPPSSTYNQWFSEMVLKHWTIPKNNRLLHKYAIAPANDTASNAHRVLYRWLHGRQSDLRHTACNPHWREAKAAREKKSKRIKK
;
A
#
# COMPACT_ATOMS: atom_id res chain seq x y z
N HIS A 1 12.76 17.15 -0.68
CA HIS A 1 12.80 15.74 -0.22
C HIS A 1 11.48 15.04 -0.58
N SER A 2 11.51 13.80 -1.06
CA SER A 2 10.30 13.02 -1.32
C SER A 2 9.63 12.65 0.00
N ASN A 3 8.33 12.94 0.17
CA ASN A 3 7.55 12.54 1.35
C ASN A 3 7.29 11.01 1.44
N PHE A 4 8.05 10.20 0.71
CA PHE A 4 7.87 8.75 0.62
C PHE A 4 9.17 8.06 1.01
N PRO A 5 9.08 6.87 1.65
CA PRO A 5 10.24 6.09 2.01
C PRO A 5 11.06 5.70 0.77
N SER A 6 12.38 5.59 0.93
CA SER A 6 13.29 5.11 -0.12
C SER A 6 12.99 3.64 -0.49
N SER A 7 13.61 3.13 -1.53
CA SER A 7 13.62 1.69 -1.80
C SER A 7 14.24 0.94 -0.61
N PRO A 8 13.82 -0.31 -0.32
CA PRO A 8 14.54 -1.18 0.60
C PRO A 8 16.00 -1.36 0.20
N PRO A 9 16.91 -1.58 1.17
CA PRO A 9 18.30 -1.88 0.87
C PRO A 9 18.42 -3.21 0.14
N GLN A 10 19.45 -3.33 -0.71
CA GLN A 10 19.69 -4.55 -1.49
C GLN A 10 19.82 -5.80 -0.62
N SER A 11 20.33 -5.67 0.62
CA SER A 11 20.39 -6.79 1.57
C SER A 11 19.01 -7.35 1.92
N GLN A 12 17.97 -6.52 2.04
CA GLN A 12 16.60 -7.00 2.26
C GLN A 12 16.05 -7.68 1.01
N LEU A 13 16.28 -7.10 -0.18
CA LEU A 13 15.80 -7.63 -1.45
C LEU A 13 16.47 -8.97 -1.81
N SER A 14 17.78 -9.08 -1.60
CA SER A 14 18.56 -10.29 -1.89
C SER A 14 18.32 -11.43 -0.91
N ASN A 15 18.00 -11.12 0.36
CA ASN A 15 17.64 -12.12 1.36
C ASN A 15 16.14 -12.45 1.36
N TYR A 16 15.35 -11.80 0.52
CA TYR A 16 13.95 -12.10 0.37
C TYR A 16 13.79 -13.46 -0.33
N HIS A 17 13.62 -14.49 0.48
CA HIS A 17 13.17 -15.80 0.02
C HIS A 17 11.65 -15.81 0.16
N GLN A 18 10.96 -16.22 -0.91
CA GLN A 18 9.51 -16.39 -0.92
C GLN A 18 9.15 -17.48 0.12
N GLY A 19 8.95 -17.07 1.37
CA GLY A 19 8.56 -17.92 2.48
C GLY A 19 7.10 -18.30 2.30
N SER A 20 6.87 -19.60 2.06
CA SER A 20 5.62 -20.34 1.85
C SER A 20 4.31 -19.55 1.74
N ASP A 21 3.57 -19.84 0.67
CA ASP A 21 2.16 -19.46 0.42
C ASP A 21 1.21 -19.57 1.63
N ALA A 22 1.58 -20.32 2.66
CA ALA A 22 0.89 -20.40 3.96
C ALA A 22 0.68 -19.02 4.63
N MET A 23 1.55 -18.04 4.42
CA MET A 23 1.42 -16.70 5.03
C MET A 23 0.26 -15.87 4.45
N PHE A 24 -0.27 -16.29 3.29
CA PHE A 24 -1.39 -15.67 2.58
C PHE A 24 -2.70 -16.44 2.69
N ALA A 25 -2.72 -17.59 3.40
CA ALA A 25 -3.97 -18.29 3.66
C ALA A 25 -4.95 -17.32 4.35
N SER A 26 -6.01 -16.94 3.62
CA SER A 26 -6.96 -15.92 4.04
C SER A 26 -7.54 -16.23 5.41
N ASP A 27 -7.75 -17.51 5.71
CA ASP A 27 -8.41 -17.97 6.94
C ASP A 27 -7.51 -17.80 8.18
N ILE A 28 -6.21 -18.11 8.08
CA ILE A 28 -5.25 -17.89 9.18
C ILE A 28 -5.10 -16.40 9.44
N SER A 29 -4.97 -15.62 8.37
CA SER A 29 -4.81 -14.17 8.45
C SER A 29 -6.05 -13.48 9.01
N LEU A 30 -7.23 -13.95 8.61
CA LEU A 30 -8.51 -13.47 9.13
C LEU A 30 -8.67 -13.83 10.61
N THR A 31 -8.32 -15.06 10.99
CA THR A 31 -8.35 -15.49 12.40
C THR A 31 -7.43 -14.64 13.27
N ARG A 32 -6.19 -14.39 12.81
CA ARG A 32 -5.24 -13.49 13.49
C ARG A 32 -5.79 -12.07 13.58
N PHE A 33 -6.41 -11.57 12.52
CA PHE A 33 -7.04 -10.24 12.54
C PHE A 33 -8.19 -10.15 13.55
N HIS A 34 -9.05 -11.18 13.64
CA HIS A 34 -10.13 -11.19 14.63
C HIS A 34 -9.62 -11.28 16.07
N ALA A 35 -8.58 -12.08 16.33
CA ALA A 35 -7.91 -12.10 17.62
C ALA A 35 -7.35 -10.71 17.96
N TYR A 36 -6.68 -10.08 16.99
CA TYR A 36 -6.14 -8.73 17.13
C TYR A 36 -7.21 -7.69 17.46
N LEU A 37 -8.35 -7.72 16.76
CA LEU A 37 -9.48 -6.83 17.06
C LEU A 37 -10.07 -7.06 18.45
N SER A 38 -10.03 -8.29 18.97
CA SER A 38 -10.60 -8.64 20.28
C SER A 38 -9.72 -8.17 21.45
N GLU A 39 -8.42 -8.01 21.20
CA GLU A 39 -7.43 -7.56 22.19
C GLU A 39 -7.24 -6.03 22.22
N CYS A 40 -7.74 -5.32 21.19
CA CYS A 40 -7.55 -3.87 21.06
C CYS A 40 -8.69 -3.06 21.70
N PRO A 41 -8.38 -1.93 22.38
CA PRO A 41 -9.39 -1.00 22.91
C PRO A 41 -10.29 -0.42 21.80
N VAL A 42 -11.57 -0.18 22.13
CA VAL A 42 -12.57 0.40 21.23
C VAL A 42 -12.14 1.77 20.67
N ASP A 43 -11.34 2.51 21.43
CA ASP A 43 -10.80 3.82 21.03
C ASP A 43 -9.86 3.72 19.80
N CYS A 44 -9.23 2.56 19.56
CA CYS A 44 -8.39 2.31 18.39
C CYS A 44 -9.20 2.08 17.10
N LEU A 45 -10.53 1.88 17.22
CA LEU A 45 -11.47 1.77 16.11
C LEU A 45 -12.02 3.13 15.67
N GLU A 46 -11.78 4.20 16.45
CA GLU A 46 -12.22 5.54 16.07
C GLU A 46 -11.49 5.99 14.81
N VAL A 47 -12.25 6.03 13.71
CA VAL A 47 -11.87 6.64 12.45
C VAL A 47 -11.67 8.13 12.72
N GLY A 48 -10.42 8.57 12.84
CA GLY A 48 -10.05 9.95 13.19
C GLY A 48 -10.82 11.00 12.38
N GLY A 49 -11.83 11.60 13.00
CA GLY A 49 -12.55 12.79 12.55
C GLY A 49 -13.06 12.78 11.10
N GLN A 50 -13.36 13.99 10.59
CA GLN A 50 -13.88 14.25 9.23
C GLN A 50 -12.90 13.86 8.09
N THR A 51 -11.71 13.39 8.42
CA THR A 51 -10.66 12.98 7.48
C THR A 51 -10.82 11.51 7.10
N LYS A 52 -10.82 11.20 5.79
CA LYS A 52 -10.71 9.84 5.28
C LYS A 52 -9.33 9.27 5.64
N CYS A 53 -9.18 8.77 6.86
CA CYS A 53 -7.98 8.09 7.35
C CYS A 53 -8.24 6.59 7.55
N ILE A 54 -7.21 5.78 7.30
CA ILE A 54 -7.25 4.34 7.56
C ILE A 54 -7.21 4.15 9.09
N PRO A 55 -8.08 3.31 9.68
CA PRO A 55 -8.08 3.06 11.12
C PRO A 55 -6.69 2.63 11.63
N VAL A 56 -6.29 3.16 12.80
CA VAL A 56 -4.95 2.91 13.38
C VAL A 56 -4.69 1.42 13.56
N ILE A 57 -5.71 0.67 14.00
CA ILE A 57 -5.64 -0.78 14.18
C ILE A 57 -5.27 -1.54 12.90
N CYS A 58 -5.71 -1.07 11.73
CA CYS A 58 -5.39 -1.67 10.45
C CYS A 58 -3.92 -1.43 10.09
N CYS A 59 -3.40 -0.25 10.42
CA CYS A 59 -1.99 0.11 10.23
C CYS A 59 -1.08 -0.71 11.17
N GLN A 60 -1.44 -0.86 12.44
CA GLN A 60 -0.66 -1.64 13.40
C GLN A 60 -0.60 -3.12 12.99
N PHE A 61 -1.75 -3.72 12.66
CA PHE A 61 -1.81 -5.10 12.18
C PHE A 61 -0.96 -5.32 10.91
N PHE A 62 -0.95 -4.34 9.99
CA PHE A 62 -0.07 -4.38 8.82
C PHE A 62 1.43 -4.36 9.20
N MET A 63 1.83 -3.50 10.13
CA MET A 63 3.21 -3.44 10.59
C MET A 63 3.66 -4.73 11.29
N GLU A 64 2.81 -5.33 12.12
CA GLU A 64 3.11 -6.60 12.78
C GLU A 64 3.27 -7.76 11.80
N ASP A 65 2.44 -7.83 10.76
CA ASP A 65 2.58 -8.83 9.70
C ASP A 65 3.88 -8.65 8.90
N LEU A 66 4.30 -7.40 8.64
CA LEU A 66 5.59 -7.14 8.00
C LEU A 66 6.78 -7.55 8.88
N VAL A 67 6.73 -7.27 10.18
CA VAL A 67 7.77 -7.71 11.13
C VAL A 67 7.84 -9.23 11.19
N ALA A 68 6.70 -9.92 11.19
CA ALA A 68 6.65 -11.38 11.12
C ALA A 68 7.22 -11.94 9.80
N SER A 69 7.14 -11.19 8.70
CA SER A 69 7.81 -11.49 7.42
C SER A 69 9.28 -11.06 7.38
N ASN A 70 9.87 -10.60 8.49
CA ASN A 70 11.23 -10.05 8.56
C ASN A 70 11.45 -8.85 7.61
N VAL A 71 10.41 -8.05 7.37
CA VAL A 71 10.46 -6.82 6.58
C VAL A 71 10.47 -5.62 7.51
N HIS A 72 11.60 -4.92 7.54
CA HIS A 72 11.81 -3.75 8.39
C HIS A 72 11.79 -2.45 7.60
N HIS A 73 12.11 -2.51 6.29
CA HIS A 73 12.01 -1.37 5.40
C HIS A 73 10.70 -1.40 4.61
N VAL A 74 9.69 -0.68 5.11
CA VAL A 74 8.32 -0.67 4.57
C VAL A 74 8.19 0.24 3.35
N SER A 75 8.56 -0.29 2.19
CA SER A 75 8.46 0.40 0.91
C SER A 75 8.49 -0.59 -0.25
N PHE A 76 8.01 -0.14 -1.42
CA PHE A 76 8.26 -0.85 -2.67
C PHE A 76 9.72 -0.71 -3.09
N ALA A 77 10.24 -1.71 -3.80
CA ALA A 77 11.52 -1.60 -4.50
C ALA A 77 11.31 -0.72 -5.74
N TRP A 78 11.48 0.59 -5.58
CA TRP A 78 11.17 1.56 -6.64
C TRP A 78 12.02 1.35 -7.90
N ASP A 79 13.21 0.79 -7.73
CA ASP A 79 14.19 0.55 -8.80
C ASP A 79 13.96 -0.80 -9.50
N GLU A 80 13.08 -1.65 -8.98
CA GLU A 80 12.70 -2.93 -9.58
C GLU A 80 11.35 -2.85 -10.32
N PRO A 81 11.10 -3.65 -11.37
CA PRO A 81 9.80 -3.65 -12.03
C PRO A 81 8.67 -4.07 -11.06
N PRO A 82 7.39 -3.69 -11.30
CA PRO A 82 6.27 -4.19 -10.50
C PRO A 82 6.14 -5.70 -10.48
N SER A 83 6.65 -6.37 -11.52
CA SER A 83 6.67 -7.82 -11.64
C SER A 83 7.83 -8.47 -10.90
N SER A 84 8.69 -7.73 -10.19
CA SER A 84 9.73 -8.35 -9.35
C SER A 84 9.10 -9.12 -8.19
N THR A 85 9.76 -10.17 -7.74
CA THR A 85 9.23 -11.05 -6.69
C THR A 85 8.87 -10.26 -5.43
N TYR A 86 9.71 -9.31 -5.02
CA TYR A 86 9.45 -8.47 -3.85
C TYR A 86 8.26 -7.53 -4.08
N ASN A 87 8.17 -6.85 -5.22
CA ASN A 87 7.07 -5.92 -5.51
C ASN A 87 5.72 -6.63 -5.69
N GLN A 88 5.72 -7.84 -6.26
CA GLN A 88 4.52 -8.69 -6.32
C GLN A 88 4.05 -9.05 -4.92
N TRP A 89 4.93 -9.63 -4.10
CA TRP A 89 4.64 -9.99 -2.72
C TRP A 89 4.15 -8.79 -1.89
N PHE A 90 4.83 -7.65 -1.97
CA PHE A 90 4.46 -6.47 -1.21
C PHE A 90 3.11 -5.91 -1.66
N SER A 91 2.78 -6.03 -2.95
CA SER A 91 1.45 -5.69 -3.47
C SER A 91 0.37 -6.60 -2.89
N GLU A 92 0.63 -7.91 -2.83
CA GLU A 92 -0.29 -8.88 -2.24
C GLU A 92 -0.49 -8.62 -0.74
N MET A 93 0.56 -8.25 -0.01
CA MET A 93 0.48 -7.81 1.39
C MET A 93 -0.42 -6.59 1.54
N VAL A 94 -0.23 -5.54 0.72
CA VAL A 94 -1.11 -4.37 0.73
C VAL A 94 -2.56 -4.75 0.43
N LEU A 95 -2.81 -5.64 -0.52
CA LEU A 95 -4.16 -6.08 -0.89
C LEU A 95 -4.82 -6.94 0.19
N LYS A 96 -4.07 -7.82 0.84
CA LYS A 96 -4.51 -8.60 2.00
C LYS A 96 -5.02 -7.67 3.10
N HIS A 97 -4.21 -6.68 3.48
CA HIS A 97 -4.54 -5.72 4.54
C HIS A 97 -5.55 -4.65 4.13
N TRP A 98 -5.83 -4.49 2.84
CA TRP A 98 -7.01 -3.77 2.35
C TRP A 98 -8.29 -4.61 2.48
N THR A 99 -8.23 -5.87 2.06
CA THR A 99 -9.42 -6.73 1.89
C THR A 99 -9.98 -7.19 3.22
N ILE A 100 -9.12 -7.58 4.17
CA ILE A 100 -9.56 -8.09 5.47
C ILE A 100 -10.36 -7.03 6.25
N PRO A 101 -9.87 -5.80 6.48
CA PRO A 101 -10.65 -4.78 7.18
C PRO A 101 -11.89 -4.31 6.41
N LYS A 102 -11.81 -4.25 5.07
CA LYS A 102 -12.95 -3.91 4.21
C LYS A 102 -14.10 -4.90 4.41
N ASN A 103 -13.82 -6.21 4.37
CA ASN A 103 -14.82 -7.25 4.55
C ASN A 103 -15.39 -7.28 5.97
N ASN A 104 -14.65 -6.74 6.94
CA ASN A 104 -15.08 -6.53 8.33
C ASN A 104 -15.71 -5.14 8.58
N ARG A 105 -16.10 -4.41 7.52
CA ARG A 105 -16.78 -3.09 7.57
C ARG A 105 -15.99 -1.93 8.18
N LEU A 106 -14.69 -2.12 8.45
CA LEU A 106 -13.81 -1.09 9.01
C LEU A 106 -13.45 0.01 7.99
N LEU A 107 -13.60 -0.28 6.69
CA LEU A 107 -13.29 0.65 5.59
C LEU A 107 -14.53 1.13 4.82
N HIS A 108 -15.70 1.16 5.45
CA HIS A 108 -16.97 1.55 4.80
C HIS A 108 -16.93 2.95 4.14
N LYS A 109 -16.11 3.88 4.65
CA LYS A 109 -15.88 5.23 4.06
C LYS A 109 -15.15 5.19 2.71
N TYR A 110 -14.60 4.04 2.32
CA TYR A 110 -13.87 3.81 1.07
C TYR A 110 -14.58 2.82 0.14
N ALA A 111 -15.91 2.77 0.18
CA ALA A 111 -16.69 1.88 -0.66
C ALA A 111 -16.34 2.04 -2.16
N ILE A 112 -16.00 0.91 -2.80
CA ILE A 112 -15.82 0.79 -4.25
C ILE A 112 -17.08 0.14 -4.80
N ALA A 113 -17.54 0.58 -5.98
CA ALA A 113 -18.67 -0.06 -6.65
C ALA A 113 -18.39 -1.57 -6.82
N PRO A 114 -19.33 -2.47 -6.49
CA PRO A 114 -19.07 -3.92 -6.50
C PRO A 114 -18.50 -4.45 -7.83
N ALA A 115 -18.98 -3.93 -8.96
CA ALA A 115 -18.46 -4.29 -10.29
C ALA A 115 -16.97 -3.98 -10.50
N ASN A 116 -16.44 -3.01 -9.73
CA ASN A 116 -15.04 -2.58 -9.81
C ASN A 116 -14.18 -3.16 -8.67
N ASP A 117 -14.80 -3.66 -7.60
CA ASP A 117 -14.13 -4.15 -6.38
C ASP A 117 -13.66 -5.60 -6.54
N THR A 118 -12.74 -5.83 -7.47
CA THR A 118 -12.15 -7.14 -7.75
C THR A 118 -10.65 -7.14 -7.43
N ALA A 119 -10.11 -8.30 -7.06
CA ALA A 119 -8.66 -8.46 -6.81
C ALA A 119 -7.80 -8.07 -8.03
N SER A 120 -8.30 -8.36 -9.23
CA SER A 120 -7.65 -7.98 -10.50
C SER A 120 -7.61 -6.46 -10.68
N ASN A 121 -8.72 -5.76 -10.44
CA ASN A 121 -8.75 -4.30 -10.51
C ASN A 121 -7.87 -3.66 -9.43
N ALA A 122 -7.88 -4.20 -8.21
CA ALA A 122 -7.05 -3.71 -7.13
C ALA A 122 -5.54 -3.83 -7.45
N HIS A 123 -5.10 -4.98 -7.98
CA HIS A 123 -3.75 -5.16 -8.51
C HIS A 123 -3.42 -4.14 -9.60
N ARG A 124 -4.31 -3.95 -10.59
CA ARG A 124 -4.10 -2.98 -11.67
C ARG A 124 -3.94 -1.55 -11.15
N VAL A 125 -4.71 -1.15 -10.15
CA VAL A 125 -4.60 0.17 -9.51
C VAL A 125 -3.25 0.30 -8.81
N LEU A 126 -2.83 -0.69 -8.03
CA LEU A 126 -1.53 -0.68 -7.35
C LEU A 126 -0.37 -0.58 -8.36
N TYR A 127 -0.39 -1.37 -9.43
CA TYR A 127 0.70 -1.36 -10.41
C TYR A 127 0.73 -0.07 -11.21
N ARG A 128 -0.43 0.49 -11.56
CA ARG A 128 -0.50 1.83 -12.18
C ARG A 128 0.07 2.90 -11.27
N TRP A 129 -0.25 2.84 -9.98
CA TRP A 129 0.30 3.74 -8.99
C TRP A 129 1.82 3.58 -8.90
N LEU A 130 2.33 2.36 -8.74
CA LEU A 130 3.75 2.03 -8.68
C LEU A 130 4.50 2.56 -9.92
N HIS A 131 4.03 2.25 -11.12
CA HIS A 131 4.62 2.77 -12.37
C HIS A 131 4.66 4.30 -12.43
N GLY A 132 3.57 4.95 -12.01
CA GLY A 132 3.52 6.41 -11.94
C GLY A 132 4.60 6.98 -11.02
N ARG A 133 4.84 6.34 -9.87
CA ARG A 133 5.90 6.72 -8.92
C ARG A 133 7.30 6.48 -9.48
N GLN A 134 7.54 5.34 -10.11
CA GLN A 134 8.82 5.05 -10.77
C GLN A 134 9.14 6.06 -11.87
N SER A 135 8.14 6.48 -12.64
CA SER A 135 8.28 7.53 -13.63
C SER A 135 8.65 8.87 -12.97
N ASP A 136 7.96 9.25 -11.90
CA ASP A 136 8.26 10.47 -11.14
C ASP A 136 9.70 10.47 -10.58
N LEU A 137 10.17 9.34 -10.07
CA LEU A 137 11.54 9.19 -9.55
C LEU A 137 12.58 9.34 -10.67
N ARG A 138 12.39 8.64 -11.80
CA ARG A 138 13.26 8.76 -12.98
C ARG A 138 13.33 10.20 -13.49
N HIS A 139 12.19 10.88 -13.61
CA HIS A 139 12.18 12.27 -14.03
C HIS A 139 12.82 13.22 -13.01
N THR A 140 12.66 12.97 -11.71
CA THR A 140 13.31 13.79 -10.67
C THR A 140 14.83 13.62 -10.69
N ALA A 141 15.33 12.41 -10.98
CA ALA A 141 16.76 12.14 -11.11
C ALA A 141 17.38 12.86 -12.33
N CYS A 142 16.68 12.87 -13.47
CA CYS A 142 17.15 13.57 -14.68
C CYS A 142 16.91 15.09 -14.64
N ASN A 143 15.91 15.55 -13.91
CA ASN A 143 15.55 16.96 -13.79
C ASN A 143 15.05 17.27 -12.37
N PRO A 144 15.86 17.91 -11.52
CA PRO A 144 15.47 18.28 -10.15
C PRO A 144 14.20 19.15 -10.08
N HIS A 145 13.94 19.98 -11.09
CA HIS A 145 12.77 20.85 -11.19
C HIS A 145 11.54 20.17 -11.82
N TRP A 146 11.61 18.87 -12.12
CA TRP A 146 10.49 18.12 -12.73
C TRP A 146 9.19 18.28 -11.97
N ARG A 147 9.23 18.28 -10.63
CA ARG A 147 8.03 18.37 -9.80
C ARG A 147 7.33 19.72 -9.93
N GLU A 148 8.09 20.80 -9.99
CA GLU A 148 7.57 22.16 -10.20
C GLU A 148 6.93 22.25 -11.59
N ALA A 149 7.60 21.71 -12.61
CA ALA A 149 7.08 21.64 -13.97
C ALA A 149 5.79 20.79 -14.05
N LYS A 150 5.74 19.64 -13.38
CA LYS A 150 4.57 18.77 -13.30
C LYS A 150 3.41 19.49 -12.61
N ALA A 151 3.65 20.12 -11.45
CA ALA A 151 2.63 20.89 -10.73
C ALA A 151 2.09 22.06 -11.57
N ALA A 152 2.95 22.77 -12.30
CA ALA A 152 2.55 23.83 -13.21
C ALA A 152 1.67 23.32 -14.36
N ARG A 153 2.01 22.16 -14.95
CA ARG A 153 1.20 21.50 -16.00
C ARG A 153 -0.17 21.07 -15.49
N GLU A 154 -0.23 20.45 -14.31
CA GLU A 154 -1.48 20.04 -13.67
C GLU A 154 -2.38 21.24 -13.35
N LYS A 155 -1.81 22.33 -12.83
CA LYS A 155 -2.53 23.58 -12.57
C LYS A 155 -3.10 24.18 -13.86
N LYS A 156 -2.35 24.15 -14.96
CA LYS A 156 -2.80 24.61 -16.28
C LYS A 156 -3.95 23.74 -16.81
N SER A 157 -3.83 22.41 -16.73
CA SER A 157 -4.88 21.48 -17.19
C SER A 157 -6.20 21.66 -16.43
N LYS A 158 -6.15 21.87 -15.11
CA LYS A 158 -7.34 22.13 -14.29
C LYS A 158 -8.03 23.46 -14.62
N ARG A 159 -7.29 24.44 -15.13
CA ARG A 159 -7.86 25.73 -15.60
C ARG A 159 -8.57 25.62 -16.95
N ILE A 160 -8.17 24.68 -17.80
CA ILE A 160 -8.77 24.47 -19.13
C ILE A 160 -10.09 23.67 -19.03
N LYS A 161 -10.26 22.89 -17.96
CA LYS A 161 -11.46 22.07 -17.71
C LYS A 161 -12.55 22.77 -16.89
N LYS A 162 -12.35 24.04 -16.53
CA LYS A 162 -13.36 24.91 -15.92
C LYS A 162 -13.87 25.87 -16.98
#